data_AF-A0A0N1NZR6-F1
#
_entry.id   AF-A0A0N1NZR6-F1
#
_cell.length_a   1.000
_cell.length_b   1.000
_cell.length_c   1.000
_cell.angle_alpha   90.00
_cell.angle_beta   90.00
_cell.angle_gamma   90.00
#
_symmetry.space_group_name_H-M   'P 1'
#
loop_
_entity.id
_entity.type
_entity.pdbx_description
1 polymer ?
#
loop_
_entity_poly.entity_id
_entity_poly.type
_entity_poly.pdbx_seq_one_letter_code
_entity_poly.pdbx_strand_id
1 'polypeptide(L)'
;MTAPDRASKRVKVEVDPHSGLQSGIPAQPKFVVGDKVYKVYKSTVSQAVRITLFEITDRAYSGTDGWSYRIKNDDFLGEGCVLWVTESHLYTVKYSLGKTFQFRVEGTADTTYTTGAVTGWSLVDGKVVYDIKIPGTVERHDKLSLDVKLDGLEVKAQSCEGKFAPADRYDAQLMSSTYHRNKVVLVTHCTLGTVQVPADKVDRIAMGY
;
A
#
# COMPACT_ATOMS: atom_id res chain seq x y z
N MET A 1 -49.82 -74.84 10.36
CA MET A 1 -48.63 -74.66 11.20
C MET A 1 -47.60 -73.91 10.38
N THR A 2 -47.41 -72.64 10.68
CA THR A 2 -46.64 -71.69 9.85
C THR A 2 -45.24 -71.57 10.45
N ALA A 3 -44.20 -71.91 9.69
CA ALA A 3 -42.82 -71.75 10.12
C ALA A 3 -42.39 -70.27 10.00
N PRO A 4 -41.67 -69.70 10.99
CA PRO A 4 -41.24 -68.32 10.95
C PRO A 4 -39.93 -68.19 10.15
N ASP A 5 -39.95 -67.28 9.18
CA ASP A 5 -38.75 -66.78 8.52
C ASP A 5 -37.96 -65.92 9.51
N ARG A 6 -36.74 -66.35 9.88
CA ARG A 6 -35.90 -65.64 10.86
C ARG A 6 -34.61 -65.17 10.19
N ALA A 7 -34.62 -63.87 9.92
CA ALA A 7 -33.54 -62.99 9.50
C ALA A 7 -32.11 -63.42 9.94
N SER A 8 -31.20 -63.45 8.97
CA SER A 8 -29.76 -63.34 9.26
C SER A 8 -29.42 -61.89 9.56
N LYS A 9 -29.22 -61.59 10.85
CA LYS A 9 -28.64 -60.33 11.35
C LYS A 9 -27.15 -60.27 11.02
N ARG A 10 -26.68 -59.19 10.40
CA ARG A 10 -25.31 -58.69 10.58
C ARG A 10 -25.39 -57.36 11.33
N VAL A 11 -24.98 -57.39 12.60
CA VAL A 11 -24.79 -56.28 13.55
C VAL A 11 -23.55 -56.74 14.34
N LYS A 12 -22.52 -55.99 14.71
CA LYS A 12 -22.01 -54.60 14.60
C LYS A 12 -20.58 -54.69 15.19
N VAL A 13 -19.80 -53.60 15.17
CA VAL A 13 -18.98 -53.02 16.28
C VAL A 13 -17.60 -52.56 15.75
N GLU A 14 -17.43 -51.26 15.43
CA GLU A 14 -16.92 -50.11 16.25
C GLU A 14 -15.38 -50.06 16.28
N VAL A 15 -14.65 -48.94 16.31
CA VAL A 15 -14.86 -47.48 16.36
C VAL A 15 -13.46 -46.85 16.13
N ASP A 16 -13.36 -45.66 15.53
CA ASP A 16 -12.52 -44.63 16.16
C ASP A 16 -13.05 -43.20 15.86
N PRO A 17 -13.40 -42.36 16.86
CA PRO A 17 -14.08 -41.08 16.64
C PRO A 17 -13.11 -39.91 16.40
N HIS A 18 -11.82 -40.13 16.13
CA HIS A 18 -10.81 -39.06 16.21
C HIS A 18 -9.75 -39.03 15.10
N SER A 19 -10.10 -39.22 13.82
CA SER A 19 -9.14 -38.90 12.73
C SER A 19 -9.81 -38.45 11.44
N GLY A 20 -10.15 -37.16 11.42
CA GLY A 20 -9.94 -36.23 10.30
C GLY A 20 -10.49 -36.59 8.93
N LEU A 21 -11.63 -36.00 8.57
CA LEU A 21 -11.93 -35.48 7.23
C LEU A 21 -13.19 -34.59 7.32
N GLN A 22 -13.00 -33.33 7.70
CA GLN A 22 -13.97 -32.28 7.37
C GLN A 22 -13.86 -32.03 5.86
N SER A 23 -14.71 -32.68 5.07
CA SER A 23 -14.88 -32.38 3.65
C SER A 23 -16.34 -31.98 3.40
N GLY A 24 -16.56 -30.77 2.88
CA GLY A 24 -17.85 -30.41 2.32
C GLY A 24 -18.21 -28.94 2.25
N ILE A 25 -17.54 -28.04 2.98
CA ILE A 25 -17.84 -26.60 2.88
C ILE A 25 -16.65 -25.92 2.19
N PRO A 26 -16.83 -25.38 0.96
CA PRO A 26 -15.77 -24.58 0.34
C PRO A 26 -15.45 -23.41 1.26
N ALA A 27 -14.16 -23.13 1.48
CA ALA A 27 -13.72 -21.92 2.19
C ALA A 27 -14.44 -20.71 1.57
N GLN A 28 -14.82 -19.71 2.37
CA GLN A 28 -15.51 -18.55 1.80
C GLN A 28 -14.58 -17.81 0.81
N PRO A 29 -15.12 -17.29 -0.31
CA PRO A 29 -14.32 -16.53 -1.27
C PRO A 29 -13.80 -15.26 -0.59
N LYS A 30 -12.53 -14.91 -0.81
CA LYS A 30 -11.94 -13.68 -0.26
C LYS A 30 -12.49 -12.42 -0.90
N PHE A 31 -12.98 -12.52 -2.14
CA PHE A 31 -13.45 -11.39 -2.92
C PHE A 31 -14.89 -11.58 -3.38
N VAL A 32 -15.57 -10.46 -3.65
CA VAL A 32 -16.94 -10.42 -4.14
C VAL A 32 -17.03 -9.73 -5.49
N VAL A 33 -18.14 -9.95 -6.21
CA VAL A 33 -18.40 -9.24 -7.47
C VAL A 33 -18.53 -7.75 -7.20
N GLY A 34 -17.89 -6.93 -8.03
CA GLY A 34 -17.74 -5.49 -7.86
C GLY A 34 -16.43 -5.06 -7.18
N ASP A 35 -15.71 -6.00 -6.52
CA ASP A 35 -14.45 -5.66 -5.88
C ASP A 35 -13.40 -5.22 -6.90
N LYS A 36 -12.61 -4.21 -6.49
CA LYS A 36 -11.44 -3.75 -7.23
C LYS A 36 -10.20 -4.47 -6.70
N VAL A 37 -9.60 -5.30 -7.54
CA VAL A 37 -8.44 -6.14 -7.19
C VAL A 37 -7.30 -5.86 -8.14
N TYR A 38 -6.08 -6.05 -7.67
CA TYR A 38 -4.89 -5.92 -8.48
C TYR A 38 -4.33 -7.27 -8.84
N LYS A 39 -3.82 -7.37 -10.06
CA LYS A 39 -3.03 -8.51 -10.51
C LYS A 39 -1.63 -8.06 -10.88
N VAL A 40 -0.65 -8.82 -10.38
CA VAL A 40 0.76 -8.62 -10.73
C VAL A 40 1.08 -9.47 -11.95
N TYR A 41 1.57 -8.83 -13.01
CA TYR A 41 2.11 -9.49 -14.20
C TYR A 41 3.62 -9.31 -14.19
N LYS A 42 4.34 -10.43 -14.23
CA LYS A 42 5.79 -10.42 -14.44
C LYS A 42 6.06 -10.83 -15.87
N SER A 43 6.59 -9.91 -16.67
CA SER A 43 7.03 -10.24 -18.03
C SER A 43 8.27 -11.13 -17.95
N THR A 44 8.25 -12.28 -18.64
CA THR A 44 9.42 -13.16 -18.77
C THR A 44 10.51 -12.55 -19.65
N VAL A 45 10.16 -11.58 -20.50
CA VAL A 45 11.06 -11.00 -21.50
C VAL A 45 11.77 -9.74 -20.98
N SER A 46 11.05 -8.88 -20.26
CA SER A 46 11.59 -7.57 -19.84
C SER A 46 11.89 -7.45 -18.36
N GLN A 47 11.64 -8.51 -17.56
CA GLN A 47 11.59 -8.46 -16.09
C GLN A 47 10.67 -7.36 -15.51
N ALA A 48 9.96 -6.62 -16.36
CA ALA A 48 9.07 -5.57 -15.95
C ALA A 48 7.90 -6.17 -15.18
N VAL A 49 7.71 -5.68 -13.95
CA VAL A 49 6.56 -5.98 -13.13
C VAL A 49 5.50 -4.95 -13.43
N ARG A 50 4.37 -5.39 -13.99
CA ARG A 50 3.20 -4.55 -14.23
C ARG A 50 2.12 -4.90 -13.23
N ILE A 51 1.60 -3.88 -12.57
CA ILE A 51 0.49 -3.99 -11.63
C ILE A 51 -0.70 -3.31 -12.28
N THR A 52 -1.85 -3.98 -12.32
CA THR A 52 -3.04 -3.45 -12.99
C THR A 52 -4.26 -3.74 -12.15
N LEU A 53 -5.12 -2.72 -12.02
CA LEU A 53 -6.38 -2.78 -11.29
C LEU A 53 -7.45 -3.40 -12.19
N PHE A 54 -8.21 -4.34 -11.68
CA PHE A 54 -9.32 -4.97 -12.36
C PHE A 54 -10.56 -4.94 -11.46
N GLU A 55 -11.72 -5.09 -12.07
CA GLU A 55 -12.98 -5.34 -11.37
C GLU A 55 -13.36 -6.81 -11.47
N ILE A 56 -13.80 -7.40 -10.37
CA ILE A 56 -14.38 -8.74 -10.36
C ILE A 56 -15.81 -8.66 -10.88
N THR A 57 -16.10 -9.42 -11.92
CA THR A 57 -17.42 -9.48 -12.58
C THR A 57 -18.15 -10.79 -12.32
N ASP A 58 -17.44 -11.85 -11.96
CA ASP A 58 -18.00 -13.16 -11.65
C ASP A 58 -17.02 -13.99 -10.81
N ARG A 59 -17.49 -15.09 -10.19
CA ARG A 59 -16.67 -16.02 -9.42
C ARG A 59 -17.16 -17.46 -9.56
N ALA A 60 -16.23 -18.41 -9.55
CA ALA A 60 -16.50 -19.84 -9.62
C ALA A 60 -15.57 -20.60 -8.67
N TYR A 61 -16.06 -21.69 -8.10
CA TYR A 61 -15.27 -22.60 -7.27
C TYR A 61 -14.98 -23.88 -8.07
N SER A 62 -13.70 -24.21 -8.27
CA SER A 62 -13.30 -25.39 -9.05
C SER A 62 -13.04 -26.64 -8.22
N GLY A 63 -13.21 -26.58 -6.89
CA GLY A 63 -12.87 -27.70 -6.00
C GLY A 63 -11.37 -27.87 -5.81
N THR A 64 -10.66 -28.23 -6.88
CA THR A 64 -9.22 -28.53 -6.88
C THR A 64 -8.34 -27.29 -6.78
N ASP A 65 -8.70 -26.20 -7.44
CA ASP A 65 -7.86 -24.98 -7.53
C ASP A 65 -8.40 -23.82 -6.66
N GLY A 66 -9.43 -24.11 -5.85
CA GLY A 66 -10.10 -23.13 -5.02
C GLY A 66 -11.00 -22.18 -5.81
N TRP A 67 -11.07 -20.92 -5.36
CA TRP A 67 -11.85 -19.89 -6.03
C TRP A 67 -11.10 -19.29 -7.22
N SER A 68 -11.84 -19.12 -8.31
CA SER A 68 -11.43 -18.36 -9.49
C SER A 68 -12.41 -17.22 -9.73
N TYR A 69 -11.89 -16.13 -10.30
CA TYR A 69 -12.64 -14.89 -10.50
C TYR A 69 -12.52 -14.44 -11.94
N ARG A 70 -13.64 -13.98 -12.51
CA ARG A 70 -13.69 -13.33 -13.81
C ARG A 70 -13.40 -11.85 -13.62
N ILE A 71 -12.25 -11.39 -14.08
CA ILE A 71 -11.81 -10.00 -13.93
C ILE A 71 -11.92 -9.22 -15.23
N LYS A 72 -12.21 -7.92 -15.13
CA LYS A 72 -12.39 -6.99 -16.26
C LYS A 72 -11.51 -5.75 -16.08
N ASN A 73 -10.87 -5.31 -17.18
CA ASN A 73 -10.27 -3.98 -17.33
C ASN A 73 -10.21 -3.69 -18.83
N ASP A 74 -11.03 -2.76 -19.31
CA ASP A 74 -11.14 -2.44 -20.75
C ASP A 74 -9.86 -1.78 -21.30
N ASP A 75 -9.14 -0.99 -20.49
CA ASP A 75 -7.88 -0.34 -20.89
C ASP A 75 -6.73 -1.34 -21.11
N PHE A 76 -6.75 -2.45 -20.39
CA PHE A 76 -5.69 -3.46 -20.41
C PHE A 76 -6.02 -4.66 -21.29
N LEU A 77 -7.25 -5.18 -21.19
CA LEU A 77 -7.68 -6.37 -21.93
C LEU A 77 -8.34 -6.02 -23.27
N GLY A 78 -8.74 -4.77 -23.48
CA GLY A 78 -9.64 -4.37 -24.55
C GLY A 78 -11.11 -4.44 -24.12
N GLU A 79 -11.94 -3.66 -24.80
CA GLU A 79 -13.36 -3.53 -24.47
C GLU A 79 -14.09 -4.88 -24.54
N GLY A 80 -14.80 -5.22 -23.47
CA GLY A 80 -15.58 -6.46 -23.38
C GLY A 80 -14.76 -7.72 -23.10
N CYS A 81 -13.42 -7.62 -23.05
CA CYS A 81 -12.55 -8.72 -22.72
C CYS A 81 -12.52 -8.98 -21.21
N VAL A 82 -12.40 -10.26 -20.86
CA VAL A 82 -12.38 -10.75 -19.47
C VAL A 82 -11.34 -11.85 -19.32
N LEU A 83 -10.85 -12.05 -18.09
CA LEU A 83 -9.89 -13.11 -17.78
C LEU A 83 -10.36 -13.90 -16.55
N TRP A 84 -10.20 -15.23 -16.56
CA TRP A 84 -10.34 -16.05 -15.35
C TRP A 84 -9.01 -16.15 -14.63
N VAL A 85 -9.00 -15.84 -13.34
CA VAL A 85 -7.79 -15.81 -12.52
C VAL A 85 -8.06 -16.46 -11.16
N THR A 86 -7.14 -17.31 -10.71
CA THR A 86 -7.19 -17.94 -9.38
C THR A 86 -7.02 -16.92 -8.27
N GLU A 87 -7.67 -17.15 -7.12
CA GLU A 87 -7.62 -16.27 -5.95
C GLU A 87 -6.18 -15.90 -5.52
N SER A 88 -5.26 -16.85 -5.64
CA SER A 88 -3.85 -16.71 -5.28
C SER A 88 -3.08 -15.63 -6.06
N HIS A 89 -3.61 -15.17 -7.20
CA HIS A 89 -2.98 -14.18 -8.06
C HIS A 89 -3.61 -12.78 -7.96
N LEU A 90 -4.59 -12.61 -7.06
CA LEU A 90 -5.31 -11.36 -6.86
C LEU A 90 -4.97 -10.77 -5.50
N TYR A 91 -4.80 -9.45 -5.48
CA TYR A 91 -4.44 -8.71 -4.27
C TYR A 91 -5.37 -7.51 -4.09
N THR A 92 -5.74 -7.22 -2.86
CA THR A 92 -6.28 -5.92 -2.47
C THR A 92 -5.16 -5.11 -1.84
N VAL A 93 -5.18 -3.81 -2.07
CA VAL A 93 -4.34 -2.86 -1.34
C VAL A 93 -5.24 -1.89 -0.61
N LYS A 94 -4.80 -1.47 0.56
CA LYS A 94 -5.55 -0.56 1.43
C LYS A 94 -5.65 0.85 0.84
N TYR A 95 -4.60 1.29 0.14
CA TYR A 95 -4.51 2.62 -0.45
C TYR A 95 -4.40 2.52 -1.97
N SER A 96 -5.37 3.12 -2.67
CA SER A 96 -5.38 3.18 -4.13
C SER A 96 -4.29 4.12 -4.66
N LEU A 97 -3.91 3.94 -5.92
CA LEU A 97 -3.09 4.93 -6.64
C LEU A 97 -3.76 6.31 -6.57
N GLY A 98 -2.95 7.35 -6.44
CA GLY A 98 -3.39 8.74 -6.27
C GLY A 98 -3.86 9.11 -4.86
N LYS A 99 -3.98 8.15 -3.93
CA LYS A 99 -4.30 8.46 -2.53
C LYS A 99 -3.22 9.37 -1.95
N THR A 100 -3.63 10.49 -1.37
CA THR A 100 -2.73 11.46 -0.75
C THR A 100 -2.66 11.29 0.77
N PHE A 101 -1.50 11.59 1.32
CA PHE A 101 -1.23 11.65 2.75
C PHE A 101 -0.51 12.96 3.07
N GLN A 102 -0.82 13.54 4.22
CA GLN A 102 -0.09 14.67 4.75
C GLN A 102 0.98 14.14 5.69
N PHE A 103 2.20 14.64 5.55
CA PHE A 103 3.35 14.25 6.35
C PHE A 103 3.85 15.44 7.16
N ARG A 104 4.12 15.24 8.45
CA ARG A 104 4.82 16.27 9.25
C ARG A 104 6.30 16.26 8.92
N VAL A 105 6.85 17.43 8.63
CA VAL A 105 8.28 17.62 8.44
C VAL A 105 8.90 17.87 9.81
N GLU A 106 9.81 17.00 10.22
CA GLU A 106 10.54 17.15 11.49
C GLU A 106 11.75 18.09 11.33
N GLY A 107 12.14 18.75 12.43
CA GLY A 107 13.35 19.58 12.50
C GLY A 107 13.15 21.05 12.13
N THR A 108 11.99 21.42 11.60
CA THR A 108 11.68 22.81 11.27
C THR A 108 11.33 23.62 12.52
N ALA A 109 11.73 24.91 12.55
CA ALA A 109 11.43 25.81 13.68
C ALA A 109 9.91 26.03 13.87
N ASP A 110 9.14 25.85 12.80
CA ASP A 110 7.68 25.83 12.76
C ASP A 110 7.17 24.45 12.35
N THR A 111 5.89 24.12 12.60
CA THR A 111 5.35 22.83 12.15
C THR A 111 5.00 22.89 10.67
N THR A 112 5.90 22.39 9.82
CA THR A 112 5.69 22.31 8.37
C THR A 112 5.10 20.96 7.99
N TYR A 113 4.22 20.95 6.99
CA TYR A 113 3.66 19.73 6.41
C TYR A 113 3.93 19.66 4.91
N THR A 114 4.08 18.45 4.39
CA THR A 114 4.09 18.18 2.96
C THR A 114 3.03 17.15 2.61
N THR A 115 2.62 17.07 1.35
CA THR A 115 1.68 16.04 0.89
C THR A 115 2.44 15.04 0.02
N GLY A 116 2.19 13.74 0.18
CA GLY A 116 2.68 12.71 -0.74
C GLY A 116 1.52 11.92 -1.32
N ALA A 117 1.69 11.36 -2.52
CA ALA A 117 0.68 10.56 -3.20
C ALA A 117 1.21 9.16 -3.54
N VAL A 118 0.36 8.14 -3.38
CA VAL A 118 0.69 6.78 -3.83
C VAL A 118 0.78 6.76 -5.36
N THR A 119 1.97 6.48 -5.88
CA THR A 119 2.21 6.32 -7.33
C THR A 119 2.37 4.86 -7.74
N GLY A 120 2.59 3.98 -6.76
CA GLY A 120 2.79 2.56 -6.99
C GLY A 120 2.74 1.79 -5.68
N TRP A 121 2.86 0.47 -5.79
CA TRP A 121 3.13 -0.39 -4.66
C TRP A 121 3.80 -1.67 -5.17
N SER A 122 4.42 -2.43 -4.29
CA SER A 122 5.03 -3.72 -4.61
C SER A 122 4.88 -4.68 -3.44
N LEU A 123 5.11 -5.97 -3.70
CA LEU A 123 5.24 -6.98 -2.65
C LEU A 123 6.72 -7.23 -2.39
N VAL A 124 7.17 -6.89 -1.19
CA VAL A 124 8.52 -7.18 -0.69
C VAL A 124 8.37 -8.10 0.50
N ASP A 125 8.93 -9.30 0.42
CA ASP A 125 8.83 -10.34 1.46
C ASP A 125 7.39 -10.62 1.93
N GLY A 126 6.46 -10.66 0.98
CA GLY A 126 5.04 -10.91 1.24
C GLY A 126 4.27 -9.73 1.85
N LYS A 127 4.89 -8.56 1.99
CA LYS A 127 4.28 -7.34 2.52
C LYS A 127 4.11 -6.29 1.43
N VAL A 128 3.00 -5.54 1.52
CA VAL A 128 2.75 -4.41 0.62
C VAL A 128 3.64 -3.23 1.05
N VAL A 129 4.41 -2.73 0.09
CA VAL A 129 5.22 -1.51 0.21
C VAL A 129 4.71 -0.52 -0.83
N TYR A 130 4.35 0.68 -0.40
CA TYR A 130 3.83 1.73 -1.28
C TYR A 130 4.95 2.62 -1.81
N ASP A 131 4.92 2.93 -3.10
CA ASP A 131 5.76 3.99 -3.67
C ASP A 131 5.00 5.30 -3.52
N ILE A 132 5.51 6.19 -2.67
CA ILE A 132 4.91 7.49 -2.38
C ILE A 132 5.77 8.57 -3.02
N LYS A 133 5.19 9.29 -3.97
CA LYS A 133 5.80 10.47 -4.56
C LYS A 133 5.41 11.70 -3.76
N ILE A 134 6.41 12.44 -3.31
CA ILE A 134 6.21 13.72 -2.63
C ILE A 134 6.48 14.81 -3.67
N PRO A 135 5.47 15.59 -4.10
CA PRO A 135 5.66 16.68 -5.05
C PRO A 135 6.61 17.72 -4.47
N GLY A 136 7.57 18.14 -5.30
CA GLY A 136 8.74 18.91 -4.87
C GLY A 136 8.39 20.31 -4.43
N THR A 137 8.49 20.57 -3.13
CA THR A 137 9.59 21.28 -2.46
C THR A 137 9.20 21.34 -0.98
N VAL A 138 10.06 20.89 -0.06
CA VAL A 138 9.79 21.00 1.38
C VAL A 138 10.52 22.22 1.93
N GLU A 139 9.78 23.11 2.58
CA GLU A 139 10.31 24.28 3.27
C GLU A 139 10.82 23.90 4.66
N ARG A 140 12.04 24.35 4.98
CA ARG A 140 12.69 24.13 6.26
C ARG A 140 13.31 25.42 6.78
N HIS A 141 13.17 25.67 8.08
CA HIS A 141 13.73 26.85 8.75
C HIS A 141 14.99 26.56 9.58
N ASP A 142 15.50 25.32 9.49
CA ASP A 142 16.70 24.86 10.16
C ASP A 142 17.89 24.73 9.19
N LYS A 143 18.99 24.12 9.65
CA LYS A 143 20.24 24.02 8.88
C LYS A 143 20.03 23.24 7.57
N LEU A 144 20.66 23.73 6.49
CA LEU A 144 20.80 22.99 5.23
C LEU A 144 21.28 21.55 5.48
N SER A 145 20.39 20.59 5.22
CA SER A 145 20.65 19.16 5.32
C SER A 145 19.95 18.44 4.18
N LEU A 146 20.62 17.45 3.60
CA LEU A 146 20.01 16.54 2.62
C LEU A 146 19.10 15.49 3.28
N ASP A 147 19.22 15.29 4.59
CA ASP A 147 18.37 14.36 5.32
C ASP A 147 17.12 15.10 5.82
N VAL A 148 15.95 14.67 5.34
CA VAL A 148 14.63 15.18 5.71
C VAL A 148 13.87 14.05 6.40
N LYS A 149 13.24 14.33 7.54
CA LYS A 149 12.47 13.33 8.26
C LYS A 149 10.98 13.67 8.24
N LEU A 150 10.17 12.69 7.85
CA LEU A 150 8.73 12.78 7.67
C LEU A 150 8.01 11.77 8.56
N ASP A 151 7.32 12.19 9.62
CA ASP A 151 6.61 11.28 10.56
C ASP A 151 7.42 10.01 10.96
N GLY A 152 8.70 10.17 11.33
CA GLY A 152 9.56 9.02 11.63
C GLY A 152 10.20 8.31 10.42
N LEU A 153 9.91 8.73 9.19
CA LEU A 153 10.55 8.24 7.96
C LEU A 153 11.74 9.13 7.61
N GLU A 154 12.93 8.54 7.55
CA GLU A 154 14.11 9.25 7.04
C GLU A 154 14.11 9.20 5.51
N VAL A 155 14.12 10.37 4.88
CA VAL A 155 14.08 10.56 3.42
C VAL A 155 15.28 11.40 3.01
N LYS A 156 16.03 10.93 2.01
CA LYS A 156 17.11 11.73 1.42
C LYS A 156 16.56 12.63 0.31
N ALA A 157 16.76 13.93 0.48
CA ALA A 157 16.51 14.91 -0.57
C ALA A 157 17.51 14.73 -1.72
N GLN A 158 17.04 14.99 -2.93
CA GLN A 158 17.89 14.98 -4.13
C GLN A 158 18.75 16.24 -4.21
N SER A 159 18.20 17.38 -3.77
CA SER A 159 18.89 18.66 -3.66
C SER A 159 18.22 19.50 -2.59
N CYS A 160 18.99 20.40 -1.97
CA CYS A 160 18.46 21.43 -1.09
C CYS A 160 19.11 22.77 -1.43
N GLU A 161 18.29 23.81 -1.57
CA GLU A 161 18.74 25.18 -1.84
C GLU A 161 18.40 26.08 -0.65
N GLY A 162 19.39 26.85 -0.19
CA GLY A 162 19.20 27.83 0.87
C GLY A 162 18.78 29.18 0.27
N LYS A 163 17.66 29.72 0.73
CA LYS A 163 17.27 31.10 0.50
C LYS A 163 17.23 31.82 1.84
N PHE A 164 17.81 33.01 1.88
CA PHE A 164 17.59 33.90 3.01
C PHE A 164 16.21 34.51 2.83
N ALA A 165 15.27 34.15 3.69
CA ALA A 165 14.02 34.89 3.73
C ALA A 165 14.31 36.28 4.30
N PRO A 166 13.89 37.37 3.62
CA PRO A 166 13.91 38.68 4.25
C PRO A 166 13.07 38.58 5.53
N ALA A 167 13.60 39.07 6.64
CA ALA A 167 12.82 39.19 7.86
C ALA A 167 11.65 40.13 7.54
N ASP A 168 10.45 39.58 7.37
CA ASP A 168 9.26 40.40 7.15
C ASP A 168 9.13 41.34 8.35
N ARG A 169 9.38 42.63 8.07
CA ARG A 169 9.37 43.79 8.98
C ARG A 169 10.32 43.71 10.17
N TYR A 170 11.60 44.05 9.98
CA TYR A 170 12.27 45.05 10.83
C TYR A 170 13.36 45.76 10.01
N ASP A 171 13.42 47.08 10.17
CA ASP A 171 14.17 48.00 9.32
C ASP A 171 15.60 47.56 9.00
N ALA A 172 15.91 47.71 7.71
CA ALA A 172 17.25 47.57 7.18
C ALA A 172 18.14 48.67 7.76
N GLN A 173 19.13 48.30 8.58
CA GLN A 173 20.37 49.05 8.65
C GLN A 173 21.52 48.25 9.26
N LEU A 174 22.68 48.43 8.63
CA LEU A 174 24.05 48.18 9.10
C LEU A 174 24.61 46.75 8.99
N MET A 175 25.30 46.55 7.86
CA MET A 175 26.55 45.81 7.79
C MET A 175 27.58 46.49 8.71
N SER A 176 27.82 45.93 9.89
CA SER A 176 29.04 46.11 10.67
C SER A 176 29.06 45.12 11.83
N SER A 177 30.24 44.66 12.18
CA SER A 177 30.57 43.64 13.16
C SER A 177 29.98 43.87 14.55
N THR A 178 28.72 43.53 14.81
CA THR A 178 28.26 43.21 16.18
C THR A 178 26.96 42.40 16.16
N TYR A 179 26.98 41.32 16.92
CA TYR A 179 25.94 40.32 17.11
C TYR A 179 24.66 40.92 17.71
N HIS A 180 23.77 41.52 16.91
CA HIS A 180 22.44 41.97 17.37
C HIS A 180 21.30 41.43 16.50
N ARG A 181 20.71 40.33 16.99
CA ARG A 181 19.28 39.95 17.04
C ARG A 181 18.30 40.27 15.88
N ASN A 182 18.75 40.43 14.65
CA ASN A 182 17.87 40.21 13.49
C ASN A 182 18.00 38.74 13.07
N LYS A 183 17.01 37.91 13.45
CA LYS A 183 16.94 36.49 13.06
C LYS A 183 16.72 36.40 11.55
N VAL A 184 17.81 36.40 10.80
CA VAL A 184 17.78 35.92 9.41
C VAL A 184 17.48 34.43 9.48
N VAL A 185 16.27 34.04 9.08
CA VAL A 185 15.89 32.63 9.01
C VAL A 185 16.34 32.12 7.65
N LEU A 186 17.23 31.12 7.66
CA LEU A 186 17.59 30.39 6.46
C LEU A 186 16.40 29.49 6.10
N VAL A 187 15.77 29.78 4.99
CA VAL A 187 14.69 28.96 4.43
C VAL A 187 15.29 28.02 3.40
N THR A 188 15.35 26.74 3.74
CA THR A 188 15.86 25.69 2.86
C THR A 188 14.71 25.04 2.11
N HIS A 189 14.85 24.94 0.79
CA HIS A 189 13.93 24.28 -0.12
C HIS A 189 14.55 22.95 -0.55
N CYS A 190 13.99 21.83 -0.08
CA CYS A 190 14.48 20.50 -0.42
C CYS A 190 13.57 19.80 -1.44
N THR A 191 14.15 19.31 -2.53
CA THR A 191 13.45 18.51 -3.53
C THR A 191 13.46 17.05 -3.12
N LEU A 192 12.27 16.49 -2.89
CA LEU A 192 12.08 15.08 -2.55
C LEU A 192 11.69 14.26 -3.78
N GLY A 193 12.01 12.97 -3.72
CA GLY A 193 11.72 12.00 -4.76
C GLY A 193 10.55 11.07 -4.41
N THR A 194 10.60 9.88 -4.98
CA THR A 194 9.71 8.77 -4.60
C THR A 194 10.35 7.98 -3.47
N VAL A 195 9.57 7.63 -2.45
CA VAL A 195 10.02 6.87 -1.28
C VAL A 195 9.18 5.61 -1.16
N GLN A 196 9.83 4.51 -0.81
CA GLN A 196 9.16 3.25 -0.52
C GLN A 196 8.77 3.20 0.96
N VAL A 197 7.46 3.07 1.24
CA VAL A 197 6.91 3.12 2.59
C VAL A 197 6.11 1.85 2.89
N PRO A 198 6.48 1.07 3.92
CA PRO A 198 5.70 -0.08 4.36
C PRO A 198 4.26 0.29 4.75
N ALA A 199 3.30 -0.60 4.46
CA ALA A 199 1.88 -0.34 4.71
C ALA A 199 1.54 0.05 6.17
N ASP A 200 2.20 -0.57 7.14
CA ASP A 200 2.03 -0.30 8.58
C ASP A 200 2.49 1.11 8.96
N LYS A 201 3.51 1.66 8.28
CA LYS A 201 3.94 3.04 8.50
C LYS A 201 2.97 4.03 7.87
N VAL A 202 2.46 3.74 6.67
CA VAL A 202 1.42 4.56 6.03
C VAL A 202 0.17 4.66 6.91
N ASP A 203 -0.20 3.58 7.59
CA ASP A 203 -1.33 3.56 8.52
C ASP A 203 -1.19 4.56 9.66
N ARG A 204 0.01 4.66 10.24
CA ARG A 204 0.29 5.63 11.31
C ARG A 204 0.12 7.07 10.83
N ILE A 205 0.63 7.35 9.64
CA ILE A 205 0.51 8.67 8.99
C ILE A 205 -0.95 9.00 8.72
N ALA A 206 -1.71 8.04 8.15
CA ALA A 206 -3.12 8.23 7.84
C ALA A 206 -4.01 8.48 9.07
N MET A 207 -3.57 8.02 10.25
CA MET A 207 -4.29 8.19 11.51
C MET A 207 -3.86 9.45 12.30
N GLY A 208 -2.84 10.18 11.85
CA GLY A 208 -2.40 11.44 12.47
C GLY A 208 -1.75 11.29 13.86
N TYR A 209 -1.12 10.15 14.14
CA TYR A 209 -0.45 9.85 15.43
C TYR A 209 1.05 10.12 15.42
#